data_AF-A0A944LR66-F1
#
_entry.id   AF-A0A944LR66-F1
#
_cell.length_a   1.000
_cell.length_b   1.000
_cell.length_c   1.000
_cell.angle_alpha   90.00
_cell.angle_beta   90.00
_cell.angle_gamma   90.00
#
_symmetry.space_group_name_H-M   'P 1'
#
loop_
_entity.id
_entity.type
_entity.pdbx_description
1 polymer ?
#
loop_
_entity_poly.entity_id
_entity_poly.type
_entity_poly.pdbx_seq_one_letter_code
_entity_poly.pdbx_strand_id
1 'polypeptide(L)'
;MLDLYSIPESARNLALDALEFLQDRLFVPHQVLREFWRNRQSAIAEAPVQTQPLDGVREELLAVVNSLRPDRERTEELDEIRSQIDKTLADLKAQIDVARGTPLDVKRILGDNSLDPVLKRLESILEGRIGASFGSDEETMVQKGLKRFETKVPPGYMDGKDKKDQIPEHGTGDYLLWEQALRFVEGQPEPRNFVLVTNDNKEDWRSVVTQPKKQVLGVRPELVSEALERTGAQFMLLDPRDFYRLMNGIRSVDADSSRSLSSALETVSENRTRDAGEWTSAAYHQLLADLRRDGYATQADVIALAAATGGLARRAEIYEIAGYADDRSLRRFSMPAQRATIALIDSGALQGEVPFPLEAVYEGPGKTVGYEVPDEFVRFAAADQASETTQHTWIEAARQVAGDEPERVWTVDELVASIAATELRDISSAQTPEATLRRDLRLRGGELFEQIGSGFRIRMLS
;
A
#
# COMPACT_ATOMS: atom_id res chain seq x y z
N MET A 1 20.41 -6.47 -2.67
CA MET A 1 21.00 -7.84 -2.67
C MET A 1 19.99 -8.91 -2.30
N LEU A 2 19.22 -8.77 -1.23
CA LEU A 2 18.20 -9.76 -0.83
C LEU A 2 17.17 -10.04 -1.93
N ASP A 3 16.87 -9.05 -2.76
CA ASP A 3 15.88 -9.12 -3.85
C ASP A 3 16.23 -10.16 -4.91
N LEU A 4 17.51 -10.57 -4.99
CA LEU A 4 17.95 -11.64 -5.87
C LEU A 4 17.19 -12.95 -5.58
N TYR A 5 16.76 -13.18 -4.33
CA TYR A 5 15.97 -14.36 -3.96
C TYR A 5 14.50 -14.27 -4.40
N SER A 6 13.99 -13.06 -4.61
CA SER A 6 12.57 -12.80 -4.89
C SER A 6 12.27 -12.66 -6.40
N ILE A 7 13.29 -12.59 -7.26
CA ILE A 7 13.15 -12.46 -8.72
C ILE A 7 13.35 -13.80 -9.46
N PRO A 8 12.76 -13.96 -10.67
CA PRO A 8 12.97 -15.14 -11.52
C PRO A 8 14.45 -15.44 -11.80
N GLU A 9 14.77 -16.69 -12.10
CA GLU A 9 16.16 -17.14 -12.30
C GLU A 9 16.87 -16.37 -13.43
N SER A 10 16.18 -16.15 -14.55
CA SER A 10 16.72 -15.39 -15.69
C SER A 10 17.11 -13.95 -15.33
N ALA A 11 16.20 -13.24 -14.63
CA ALA A 11 16.45 -11.89 -14.14
C ALA A 11 17.59 -11.87 -13.11
N ARG A 12 17.62 -12.86 -12.22
CA ARG A 12 18.68 -13.00 -11.21
C ARG A 12 20.06 -13.18 -11.82
N ASN A 13 20.17 -14.06 -12.81
CA ASN A 13 21.43 -14.30 -13.50
C ASN A 13 21.90 -13.02 -14.21
N LEU A 14 21.00 -12.28 -14.86
CA LEU A 14 21.35 -11.00 -15.48
C LEU A 14 21.85 -9.97 -14.46
N ALA A 15 21.20 -9.87 -13.30
CA ALA A 15 21.60 -9.00 -12.22
C ALA A 15 23.01 -9.36 -11.69
N LEU A 16 23.27 -10.65 -11.46
CA LEU A 16 24.57 -11.16 -11.02
C LEU A 16 25.65 -10.91 -12.07
N ASP A 17 25.37 -11.13 -13.35
CA ASP A 17 26.32 -10.89 -14.44
C ASP A 17 26.68 -9.40 -14.57
N ALA A 18 25.74 -8.49 -14.27
CA ALA A 18 26.02 -7.06 -14.26
C ALA A 18 26.94 -6.66 -13.09
N LEU A 19 26.74 -7.26 -11.92
CA LEU A 19 27.64 -7.07 -10.76
C LEU A 19 29.03 -7.64 -11.04
N GLU A 20 29.10 -8.82 -11.65
CA GLU A 20 30.35 -9.48 -12.05
C GLU A 20 31.13 -8.65 -13.08
N PHE A 21 30.44 -8.06 -14.05
CA PHE A 21 31.06 -7.16 -15.02
C PHE A 21 31.66 -5.90 -14.36
N LEU A 22 31.04 -5.41 -13.28
CA LEU A 22 31.50 -4.24 -12.53
C LEU A 22 32.37 -4.58 -11.32
N GLN A 23 32.78 -5.84 -11.16
CA GLN A 23 33.45 -6.31 -9.95
C GLN A 23 34.66 -5.45 -9.56
N ASP A 24 35.45 -4.97 -10.53
CA ASP A 24 36.65 -4.15 -10.26
C ASP A 24 36.34 -2.73 -9.77
N ARG A 25 35.07 -2.31 -9.88
CA ARG A 25 34.56 -1.01 -9.43
C ARG A 25 33.54 -1.17 -8.30
N LEU A 26 33.35 -2.38 -7.80
CA LEU A 26 32.37 -2.70 -6.78
C LEU A 26 32.99 -2.56 -5.40
N PHE A 27 32.25 -1.93 -4.50
CA PHE A 27 32.53 -1.91 -3.07
C PHE A 27 31.24 -2.15 -2.31
N VAL A 28 31.29 -3.01 -1.29
CA VAL A 28 30.14 -3.29 -0.43
C VAL A 28 30.49 -2.98 1.02
N PRO A 29 29.83 -1.99 1.66
CA PRO A 29 30.01 -1.73 3.08
C PRO A 29 29.77 -3.00 3.92
N HIS A 30 30.57 -3.20 4.97
CA HIS A 30 30.39 -4.32 5.92
C HIS A 30 28.97 -4.38 6.48
N GLN A 31 28.36 -3.23 6.74
CA GLN A 31 26.99 -3.13 7.25
C GLN A 31 25.97 -3.78 6.31
N VAL A 32 26.15 -3.67 4.99
CA VAL A 32 25.27 -4.31 3.98
C VAL A 32 25.36 -5.83 4.10
N LEU A 33 26.55 -6.40 4.31
CA LEU A 33 26.70 -7.84 4.48
C LEU A 33 26.13 -8.32 5.81
N ARG A 34 26.28 -7.53 6.88
CA ARG A 34 25.67 -7.84 8.19
C ARG A 34 24.16 -7.94 8.07
N GLU A 35 23.52 -6.97 7.41
CA GLU A 35 22.08 -6.96 7.17
C GLU A 35 21.64 -8.07 6.21
N PHE A 36 22.44 -8.35 5.18
CA PHE A 36 22.20 -9.48 4.30
C PHE A 36 22.13 -10.79 5.09
N TRP A 37 23.12 -11.09 5.93
CA TRP A 37 23.11 -12.31 6.74
C TRP A 37 21.98 -12.35 7.76
N ARG A 38 21.64 -11.21 8.37
CA ARG A 38 20.53 -11.10 9.33
C ARG A 38 19.19 -11.44 8.68
N ASN A 39 18.95 -10.96 7.46
CA ASN A 39 17.63 -10.98 6.81
C ASN A 39 17.52 -12.04 5.70
N ARG A 40 18.62 -12.70 5.29
CA ARG A 40 18.64 -13.63 4.16
C ARG A 40 17.68 -14.80 4.33
N GLN A 41 17.62 -15.41 5.51
CA GLN A 41 16.74 -16.56 5.73
C GLN A 41 15.26 -16.18 5.56
N SER A 42 14.84 -15.06 6.16
CA SER A 42 13.49 -14.53 5.98
C SER A 42 13.21 -14.18 4.54
N ALA A 43 14.13 -13.48 3.85
CA ALA A 43 13.97 -13.14 2.44
C ALA A 43 13.85 -14.35 1.51
N ILE A 44 14.50 -15.47 1.84
CA ILE A 44 14.37 -16.74 1.12
C ILE A 44 13.04 -17.42 1.42
N ALA A 45 12.58 -17.39 2.67
CA ALA A 45 11.32 -17.99 3.09
C ALA A 45 10.09 -17.22 2.56
N GLU A 46 10.19 -15.90 2.52
CA GLU A 46 9.17 -14.96 2.02
C GLU A 46 9.23 -14.77 0.51
N ALA A 47 10.24 -15.35 -0.17
CA ALA A 47 10.35 -15.27 -1.62
C ALA A 47 9.03 -15.79 -2.24
N PRO A 48 8.33 -14.97 -3.02
CA PRO A 48 7.01 -15.32 -3.50
C PRO A 48 7.10 -16.59 -4.33
N VAL A 49 6.33 -17.62 -3.95
CA VAL A 49 6.00 -18.69 -4.88
C VAL A 49 5.23 -18.00 -6.00
N GLN A 50 5.86 -17.84 -7.16
CA GLN A 50 5.22 -17.17 -8.30
C GLN A 50 4.09 -18.05 -8.81
N THR A 51 2.95 -18.00 -8.14
CA THR A 51 1.72 -18.65 -8.59
C THR A 51 1.25 -17.89 -9.82
N GLN A 52 0.92 -18.63 -10.86
CA GLN A 52 0.31 -18.07 -12.05
C GLN A 52 -1.20 -18.08 -11.79
N PRO A 53 -1.91 -16.94 -11.85
CA PRO A 53 -3.37 -16.92 -11.69
C PRO A 53 -4.07 -17.45 -12.94
N LEU A 54 -3.55 -18.53 -13.53
CA LEU A 54 -4.20 -19.24 -14.64
C LEU A 54 -5.53 -19.82 -14.19
N ASP A 55 -5.73 -20.03 -12.89
CA ASP A 55 -7.01 -20.47 -12.34
C ASP A 55 -8.12 -19.43 -12.56
N GLY A 56 -7.81 -18.13 -12.45
CA GLY A 56 -8.79 -17.07 -12.76
C GLY A 56 -9.12 -17.01 -14.25
N VAL A 57 -8.10 -17.10 -15.11
CA VAL A 57 -8.29 -17.19 -16.57
C VAL A 57 -9.10 -18.43 -16.94
N ARG A 58 -8.84 -19.55 -16.26
CA ARG A 58 -9.59 -20.79 -16.42
C ARG A 58 -11.06 -20.60 -16.07
N GLU A 59 -11.36 -19.97 -14.95
CA GLU A 59 -12.73 -19.72 -14.51
C GLU A 59 -13.49 -18.82 -15.48
N GLU A 60 -12.88 -17.75 -15.98
CA GLU A 60 -13.48 -16.88 -17.00
C GLU A 60 -13.78 -17.61 -18.30
N LEU A 61 -12.81 -18.38 -18.81
CA LEU A 61 -13.00 -19.18 -20.04
C LEU A 61 -14.10 -20.23 -19.85
N LEU A 62 -14.14 -20.92 -18.70
CA LEU A 62 -15.18 -21.88 -18.39
C LEU A 62 -16.55 -21.22 -18.19
N ALA A 63 -16.62 -19.99 -17.67
CA ALA A 63 -17.86 -19.23 -17.55
C ALA A 63 -18.45 -18.91 -18.93
N VAL A 64 -17.62 -18.52 -19.90
CA VAL A 64 -18.04 -18.33 -21.30
C VAL A 64 -18.62 -19.63 -21.86
N VAL A 65 -17.92 -20.76 -21.71
CA VAL A 65 -18.43 -22.07 -22.16
C VAL A 65 -19.72 -22.46 -21.46
N ASN A 66 -19.84 -22.18 -20.15
CA ASN A 66 -21.04 -22.48 -19.37
C ASN A 66 -22.24 -21.58 -19.72
N SER A 67 -22.01 -20.38 -20.25
CA SER A 67 -23.08 -19.48 -20.72
C SER A 67 -23.76 -19.97 -22.01
N LEU A 68 -23.12 -20.88 -22.76
CA LEU A 68 -23.66 -21.53 -23.96
C LEU A 68 -24.67 -22.65 -23.67
N ARG A 69 -25.10 -22.79 -22.40
CA ARG A 69 -26.02 -23.83 -21.91
C ARG A 69 -27.49 -23.83 -22.41
N PRO A 70 -28.05 -22.87 -23.18
CA PRO A 70 -29.41 -23.04 -23.68
C PRO A 70 -29.57 -24.28 -24.60
N ASP A 71 -28.48 -24.81 -25.16
CA ASP A 71 -28.47 -25.90 -26.12
C ASP A 71 -28.13 -27.25 -25.44
N ARG A 72 -29.14 -27.94 -24.91
CA ARG A 72 -29.01 -29.24 -24.22
C ARG A 72 -28.56 -30.40 -25.12
N GLU A 73 -28.41 -30.18 -26.43
CA GLU A 73 -28.12 -31.22 -27.43
C GLU A 73 -26.63 -31.32 -27.80
N ARG A 74 -25.77 -30.39 -27.36
CA ARG A 74 -24.34 -30.31 -27.74
C ARG A 74 -23.34 -30.56 -26.60
N THR A 75 -23.69 -31.45 -25.68
CA THR A 75 -22.90 -31.69 -24.46
C THR A 75 -21.47 -32.18 -24.76
N GLU A 76 -21.31 -33.03 -25.79
CA GLU A 76 -20.00 -33.57 -26.19
C GLU A 76 -19.07 -32.48 -26.76
N GLU A 77 -19.59 -31.60 -27.63
CA GLU A 77 -18.84 -30.47 -28.19
C GLU A 77 -18.36 -29.50 -27.09
N LEU A 78 -19.23 -29.23 -26.10
CA LEU A 78 -18.89 -28.37 -24.97
C LEU A 78 -17.83 -29.01 -24.05
N ASP A 79 -17.87 -30.32 -23.86
CA ASP A 79 -16.87 -31.05 -23.07
C ASP A 79 -15.52 -31.13 -23.80
N GLU A 80 -15.50 -31.25 -25.12
CA GLU A 80 -14.28 -31.14 -25.93
C GLU A 80 -13.66 -29.74 -25.80
N ILE A 81 -14.46 -28.67 -25.86
CA ILE A 81 -13.98 -27.29 -25.66
C ILE A 81 -13.38 -27.12 -24.26
N ARG A 82 -14.02 -27.64 -23.21
CA ARG A 82 -13.49 -27.62 -21.83
C ARG A 82 -12.14 -28.34 -21.75
N SER A 83 -12.06 -29.54 -22.32
CA SER A 83 -10.82 -30.32 -22.35
C SER A 83 -9.70 -29.60 -23.10
N GLN A 84 -10.01 -28.93 -24.21
CA GLN A 84 -9.06 -28.15 -24.97
C GLN A 84 -8.57 -26.92 -24.19
N ILE A 85 -9.45 -26.23 -23.45
CA ILE A 85 -9.08 -25.13 -22.56
C ILE A 85 -8.12 -25.63 -21.48
N ASP A 86 -8.47 -26.70 -20.77
CA ASP A 86 -7.64 -27.26 -19.69
C ASP A 86 -6.26 -27.67 -20.20
N LYS A 87 -6.21 -28.34 -21.36
CA LYS A 87 -4.95 -28.72 -22.01
C LYS A 87 -4.11 -27.51 -22.40
N THR A 88 -4.72 -26.51 -23.03
CA THR A 88 -4.01 -25.30 -23.48
C THR A 88 -3.45 -24.51 -22.30
N LEU A 89 -4.22 -24.39 -21.21
CA LEU A 89 -3.75 -23.73 -19.98
C LEU A 89 -2.65 -24.53 -19.29
N ALA A 90 -2.71 -25.87 -19.29
CA ALA A 90 -1.64 -26.71 -18.78
C ALA A 90 -0.35 -26.58 -19.61
N ASP A 91 -0.45 -26.58 -20.94
CA ASP A 91 0.68 -26.39 -21.84
C ASP A 91 1.29 -24.99 -21.67
N LEU A 92 0.44 -23.95 -21.52
CA LEU A 92 0.88 -22.59 -21.25
C LEU A 92 1.60 -22.49 -19.90
N LYS A 93 1.06 -23.11 -18.84
CA LYS A 93 1.70 -23.18 -17.52
C LYS A 93 3.10 -23.76 -17.62
N ALA A 94 3.24 -24.89 -18.31
CA ALA A 94 4.52 -25.55 -18.53
C ALA A 94 5.51 -24.67 -19.30
N GLN A 95 5.05 -23.96 -20.35
CA GLN A 95 5.89 -23.03 -21.10
C GLN A 95 6.35 -21.84 -20.24
N ILE A 96 5.46 -21.29 -19.40
CA ILE A 96 5.81 -20.20 -18.47
C ILE A 96 6.82 -20.69 -17.43
N ASP A 97 6.64 -21.89 -16.88
CA ASP A 97 7.57 -22.47 -15.91
C ASP A 97 8.96 -22.69 -16.53
N VAL A 98 9.02 -23.17 -17.78
CA VAL A 98 10.29 -23.27 -18.54
C VAL A 98 10.93 -21.90 -18.74
N ALA A 99 10.15 -20.89 -19.12
CA ALA A 99 10.67 -19.54 -19.37
C ALA A 99 11.16 -18.84 -18.09
N ARG A 100 10.55 -19.12 -16.94
CA ARG A 100 10.95 -18.56 -15.63
C ARG A 100 12.20 -19.23 -15.04
N GLY A 101 12.56 -20.41 -15.55
CA GLY A 101 13.65 -21.22 -15.02
C GLY A 101 13.26 -22.00 -13.79
N THR A 102 14.24 -22.67 -13.18
CA THR A 102 14.01 -23.51 -11.99
C THR A 102 13.93 -22.61 -10.76
N PRO A 103 12.80 -22.64 -10.01
CA PRO A 103 12.71 -21.92 -8.75
C PRO A 103 13.81 -22.36 -7.78
N LEU A 104 14.19 -21.47 -6.87
CA LEU A 104 15.10 -21.84 -5.79
C LEU A 104 14.43 -22.91 -4.92
N ASP A 105 15.18 -23.99 -4.63
CA ASP A 105 14.75 -24.97 -3.63
C ASP A 105 14.96 -24.39 -2.23
N VAL A 106 13.98 -23.59 -1.79
CA VAL A 106 13.97 -22.88 -0.52
C VAL A 106 14.28 -23.82 0.65
N LYS A 107 13.65 -25.00 0.68
CA LYS A 107 13.82 -25.97 1.76
C LYS A 107 15.26 -26.48 1.84
N ARG A 108 15.85 -26.79 0.69
CA ARG A 108 17.23 -27.26 0.62
C ARG A 108 18.24 -26.16 0.95
N ILE A 109 18.00 -24.94 0.48
CA ILE A 109 18.88 -23.79 0.73
C ILE A 109 18.88 -23.37 2.20
N LEU A 110 17.71 -23.39 2.86
CA LEU A 110 17.61 -23.09 4.29
C LEU A 110 18.24 -24.19 5.16
N GLY A 111 18.31 -25.43 4.67
CA GLY A 111 18.98 -26.54 5.33
C GLY A 111 20.50 -26.57 5.12
N ASP A 112 21.00 -26.06 4.00
CA ASP A 112 22.43 -26.03 3.68
C ASP A 112 22.78 -24.84 2.76
N ASN A 113 23.50 -23.86 3.31
CA ASN A 113 23.94 -22.67 2.59
C ASN A 113 24.86 -22.99 1.39
N SER A 114 25.60 -24.12 1.43
CA SER A 114 26.47 -24.54 0.33
C SER A 114 25.68 -24.97 -0.91
N LEU A 115 24.36 -25.07 -0.82
CA LEU A 115 23.48 -25.40 -1.93
C LEU A 115 22.83 -24.16 -2.53
N ASP A 116 23.10 -22.97 -1.99
CA ASP A 116 22.58 -21.71 -2.52
C ASP A 116 23.37 -21.22 -3.75
N PRO A 117 22.75 -21.21 -4.95
CA PRO A 117 23.40 -20.71 -6.15
C PRO A 117 23.64 -19.19 -6.12
N VAL A 118 22.81 -18.42 -5.40
CA VAL A 118 22.94 -16.96 -5.29
C VAL A 118 24.13 -16.61 -4.42
N LEU A 119 24.24 -17.23 -3.24
CA LEU A 119 25.35 -17.04 -2.33
C LEU A 119 26.68 -17.40 -2.99
N LYS A 120 26.77 -18.55 -3.69
CA LYS A 120 27.99 -18.95 -4.41
C LYS A 120 28.47 -17.91 -5.42
N ARG A 121 27.56 -17.35 -6.21
CA ARG A 121 27.90 -16.30 -7.18
C ARG A 121 28.33 -15.03 -6.47
N LEU A 122 27.61 -14.62 -5.42
CA LEU A 122 27.96 -13.43 -4.64
C LEU A 122 29.31 -13.58 -3.94
N GLU A 123 29.65 -14.74 -3.40
CA GLU A 123 30.96 -14.98 -2.76
C GLU A 123 32.10 -14.67 -3.72
N SER A 124 32.03 -15.18 -4.95
CA SER A 124 33.06 -14.90 -5.98
C SER A 124 33.06 -13.43 -6.42
N ILE A 125 31.89 -12.83 -6.63
CA ILE A 125 31.78 -11.43 -7.08
C ILE A 125 32.29 -10.45 -6.01
N LEU A 126 32.04 -10.75 -4.73
CA LEU A 126 32.33 -9.86 -3.60
C LEU A 126 33.68 -10.12 -2.95
N GLU A 127 34.41 -11.16 -3.36
CA GLU A 127 35.72 -11.47 -2.82
C GLU A 127 36.65 -10.25 -2.94
N GLY A 128 37.26 -9.85 -1.82
CA GLY A 128 38.14 -8.68 -1.74
C GLY A 128 37.46 -7.31 -1.89
N ARG A 129 36.13 -7.25 -1.98
CA ARG A 129 35.35 -6.01 -2.26
C ARG A 129 34.42 -5.60 -1.12
N ILE A 130 34.46 -6.34 -0.02
CA ILE A 130 33.71 -6.04 1.20
C ILE A 130 34.57 -5.14 2.09
N GLY A 131 34.00 -4.03 2.56
CA GLY A 131 34.66 -3.13 3.49
C GLY A 131 34.94 -3.78 4.84
N ALA A 132 35.89 -3.21 5.59
CA ALA A 132 36.14 -3.64 6.96
C ALA A 132 34.99 -3.23 7.88
N SER A 133 34.77 -4.02 8.94
CA SER A 133 33.93 -3.59 10.05
C SER A 133 34.59 -2.43 10.80
N PHE A 134 33.83 -1.74 11.66
CA PHE A 134 34.39 -0.69 12.52
C PHE A 134 35.29 -1.23 13.64
N GLY A 135 35.32 -2.55 13.87
CA GLY A 135 36.12 -3.16 14.93
C GLY A 135 35.83 -2.51 16.30
N SER A 136 36.88 -2.02 16.97
CA SER A 136 36.76 -1.34 18.27
C SER A 136 35.98 -0.02 18.22
N ASP A 137 35.86 0.60 17.05
CA ASP A 137 35.18 1.90 16.89
C ASP A 137 33.66 1.75 16.72
N GLU A 138 33.13 0.53 16.66
CA GLU A 138 31.71 0.27 16.37
C GLU A 138 30.78 1.00 17.34
N GLU A 139 31.03 0.89 18.65
CA GLU A 139 30.24 1.59 19.67
C GLU A 139 30.27 3.11 19.47
N THR A 140 31.44 3.67 19.15
CA THR A 140 31.58 5.11 18.89
C THR A 140 30.79 5.53 17.66
N MET A 141 30.79 4.72 16.59
CA MET A 141 30.02 5.02 15.39
C MET A 141 28.52 4.92 15.64
N VAL A 142 28.07 3.92 16.40
CA VAL A 142 26.65 3.80 16.80
C VAL A 142 26.20 5.04 17.59
N GLN A 143 26.99 5.50 18.57
CA GLN A 143 26.67 6.72 19.32
C GLN A 143 26.60 7.97 18.43
N LYS A 144 27.49 8.08 17.43
CA LYS A 144 27.40 9.16 16.43
C LYS A 144 26.12 9.07 15.59
N GLY A 145 25.74 7.87 15.17
CA GLY A 145 24.51 7.62 14.43
C GLY A 145 23.27 8.02 15.24
N LEU A 146 23.20 7.62 16.51
CA LEU A 146 22.10 7.99 17.42
C LEU A 146 22.00 9.51 17.58
N LYS A 147 23.13 10.20 17.73
CA LYS A 147 23.13 11.67 17.79
C LYS A 147 22.62 12.30 16.49
N ARG A 148 23.01 11.77 15.32
CA ARG A 148 22.50 12.23 14.02
C ARG A 148 20.99 12.04 13.93
N PHE A 149 20.45 10.94 14.46
CA PHE A 149 19.02 10.67 14.49
C PHE A 149 18.27 11.70 15.33
N GLU A 150 18.76 12.01 16.53
CA GLU A 150 18.19 13.04 17.41
C GLU A 150 18.14 14.41 16.72
N THR A 151 19.18 14.75 15.94
CA THR A 151 19.28 16.03 15.22
C THR A 151 18.75 15.97 13.79
N LYS A 152 18.12 14.87 13.37
CA LYS A 152 17.57 14.64 12.01
C LYS A 152 18.57 14.90 10.88
N VAL A 153 19.82 14.50 11.09
CA VAL A 153 20.86 14.56 10.07
C VAL A 153 20.82 13.27 9.25
N PRO A 154 20.63 13.31 7.91
CA PRO A 154 20.56 12.12 7.07
C PRO A 154 21.90 11.38 6.97
N PRO A 155 21.94 10.10 6.53
CA PRO A 155 20.81 9.22 6.32
C PRO A 155 20.45 8.44 7.60
N GLY A 156 19.28 7.80 7.61
CA GLY A 156 18.83 6.84 8.62
C GLY A 156 17.97 7.40 9.75
N TYR A 157 17.78 8.72 9.87
CA TYR A 157 17.02 9.28 11.00
C TYR A 157 15.56 8.85 11.02
N MET A 158 15.03 8.34 9.89
CA MET A 158 13.69 7.78 9.80
C MET A 158 13.59 6.38 10.45
N ASP A 159 14.69 5.65 10.58
CA ASP A 159 14.72 4.26 11.06
C ASP A 159 14.82 4.14 12.59
N GLY A 160 15.32 5.18 13.27
CA GLY A 160 15.67 5.12 14.69
C GLY A 160 14.50 4.91 15.67
N LYS A 161 13.26 5.03 15.21
CA LYS A 161 12.07 4.78 16.05
C LYS A 161 11.67 3.31 16.09
N ASP A 162 11.82 2.60 14.97
CA ASP A 162 11.21 1.28 14.77
C ASP A 162 12.23 0.13 14.88
N LYS A 163 13.54 0.43 14.93
CA LYS A 163 14.63 -0.56 14.88
C LYS A 163 15.55 -0.57 16.11
N LYS A 164 15.09 -0.07 17.26
CA LYS A 164 15.92 0.03 18.49
C LYS A 164 16.43 -1.31 19.01
N ASP A 165 15.69 -2.39 18.74
CA ASP A 165 16.03 -3.75 19.16
C ASP A 165 17.10 -4.41 18.27
N GLN A 166 17.49 -3.78 17.16
CA GLN A 166 18.60 -4.27 16.34
C GLN A 166 19.92 -3.99 17.05
N ILE A 167 20.58 -5.02 17.56
CA ILE A 167 21.87 -4.91 18.25
C ILE A 167 23.00 -5.34 17.30
N PRO A 168 24.13 -4.61 17.25
CA PRO A 168 24.48 -3.44 18.08
C PRO A 168 24.05 -2.07 17.51
N GLU A 169 23.40 -2.03 16.35
CA GLU A 169 23.24 -0.78 15.59
C GLU A 169 22.17 0.17 16.15
N HIS A 170 21.21 -0.32 16.92
CA HIS A 170 20.06 0.41 17.44
C HIS A 170 19.32 1.24 16.36
N GLY A 171 19.21 0.66 15.16
CA GLY A 171 18.60 1.31 13.98
C GLY A 171 19.54 2.21 13.18
N THR A 172 20.81 2.36 13.56
CA THR A 172 21.79 3.23 12.87
C THR A 172 22.44 2.63 11.62
N GLY A 173 21.90 1.51 11.11
CA GLY A 173 22.46 0.77 9.97
C GLY A 173 22.73 1.65 8.75
N ASP A 174 21.78 2.50 8.35
CA ASP A 174 21.93 3.42 7.21
C ASP A 174 23.11 4.38 7.37
N TYR A 175 23.29 4.94 8.57
CA TYR A 175 24.43 5.79 8.87
C TYR A 175 25.75 5.01 8.85
N LEU A 176 25.78 3.80 9.42
CA LEU A 176 26.97 2.96 9.45
C LEU A 176 27.42 2.56 8.03
N LEU A 177 26.46 2.25 7.16
CA LEU A 177 26.67 2.00 5.73
C LEU A 177 27.27 3.24 5.05
N TRP A 178 26.65 4.41 5.25
CA TRP A 178 27.09 5.67 4.68
C TRP A 178 28.52 6.03 5.12
N GLU A 179 28.82 5.92 6.41
CA GLU A 179 30.15 6.18 6.98
C GLU A 179 31.20 5.24 6.40
N GLN A 180 30.90 3.95 6.23
CA GLN A 180 31.82 2.99 5.59
C GLN A 180 32.07 3.32 4.12
N ALA A 181 31.04 3.75 3.38
CA ALA A 181 31.19 4.17 1.99
C ALA A 181 32.11 5.40 1.88
N LEU A 182 31.90 6.42 2.71
CA LEU A 182 32.73 7.62 2.71
C LEU A 182 34.19 7.32 3.08
N ARG A 183 34.44 6.52 4.11
CA ARG A 183 35.80 6.10 4.49
C ARG A 183 36.52 5.35 3.36
N PHE A 184 35.79 4.50 2.62
CA PHE A 184 36.38 3.78 1.50
C PHE A 184 36.80 4.72 0.36
N VAL A 185 35.97 5.72 0.04
CA VAL A 185 36.28 6.72 -1.00
C VAL A 185 37.40 7.65 -0.55
N GLU A 186 37.38 8.12 0.70
CA GLU A 186 38.46 8.91 1.33
C GLU A 186 39.82 8.18 1.29
N GLY A 187 39.80 6.86 1.47
CA GLY A 187 41.01 6.02 1.45
C GLY A 187 41.60 5.79 0.06
N GLN A 188 40.94 6.24 -1.01
CA GLN A 188 41.47 6.09 -2.37
C GLN A 188 42.61 7.08 -2.63
N PRO A 189 43.61 6.72 -3.46
CA PRO A 189 44.74 7.61 -3.78
C PRO A 189 44.34 8.94 -4.42
N GLU A 190 43.21 8.96 -5.13
CA GLU A 190 42.65 10.14 -5.80
C GLU A 190 41.13 10.17 -5.59
N PRO A 191 40.51 11.36 -5.53
CA PRO A 191 39.05 11.49 -5.45
C PRO A 191 38.37 10.80 -6.62
N ARG A 192 37.52 9.81 -6.32
CA ARG A 192 36.76 9.08 -7.33
C ARG A 192 35.28 9.26 -7.10
N ASN A 193 34.61 9.85 -8.09
CA ASN A 193 33.16 9.93 -8.11
C ASN A 193 32.55 8.55 -7.94
N PHE A 194 31.54 8.44 -7.09
CA PHE A 194 30.94 7.17 -6.73
C PHE A 194 29.42 7.21 -6.83
N VAL A 195 28.87 6.02 -7.06
CA VAL A 195 27.43 5.79 -7.14
C VAL A 195 27.06 4.84 -6.02
N LEU A 196 26.11 5.23 -5.17
CA LEU A 196 25.48 4.33 -4.22
C LEU A 196 24.18 3.80 -4.84
N VAL A 197 24.03 2.47 -4.86
CA VAL A 197 22.83 1.81 -5.37
C VAL A 197 22.02 1.26 -4.20
N THR A 198 20.81 1.77 -3.99
CA THR A 198 19.94 1.35 -2.88
C THR A 198 18.46 1.44 -3.25
N ASN A 199 17.65 0.52 -2.73
CA ASN A 199 16.19 0.58 -2.82
C ASN A 199 15.56 1.53 -1.80
N ASP A 200 16.36 2.20 -0.97
CA ASP A 200 15.84 3.15 0.00
C ASP A 200 15.34 4.44 -0.70
N ASN A 201 14.04 4.71 -0.49
CA ASN A 201 13.31 5.84 -1.06
C ASN A 201 12.80 6.80 0.03
N LYS A 202 13.27 6.65 1.28
CA LYS A 202 12.87 7.49 2.40
C LYS A 202 13.39 8.92 2.22
N GLU A 203 12.76 9.85 2.94
CA GLU A 203 13.04 11.29 2.88
C GLU A 203 14.44 11.69 3.39
N ASP A 204 15.08 10.82 4.17
CA ASP A 204 16.44 10.98 4.66
C ASP A 204 17.50 10.56 3.65
N TRP A 205 17.12 9.83 2.60
CA TRP A 205 17.98 9.55 1.44
C TRP A 205 17.68 10.46 0.25
N ARG A 206 16.40 10.75 0.01
CA ARG A 206 15.92 11.45 -1.19
C ARG A 206 15.14 12.72 -0.87
N SER A 207 15.35 13.76 -1.67
CA SER A 207 14.50 14.95 -1.67
C SER A 207 13.17 14.61 -2.32
N VAL A 208 12.07 14.85 -1.60
CA VAL A 208 10.70 14.65 -2.08
C VAL A 208 9.97 16.00 -2.02
N VAL A 209 9.34 16.38 -3.12
CA VAL A 209 8.39 17.49 -3.16
C VAL A 209 6.99 16.90 -3.02
N THR A 210 6.17 17.46 -2.13
CA THR A 210 4.81 16.95 -1.85
C THR A 210 3.72 17.67 -2.64
N GLN A 211 4.01 18.84 -3.23
CA GLN A 211 3.03 19.63 -3.99
C GLN A 211 3.63 20.17 -5.30
N PRO A 212 2.89 20.19 -6.42
CA PRO A 212 1.46 19.81 -6.57
C PRO A 212 1.20 18.30 -6.61
N LYS A 213 2.24 17.48 -6.76
CA LYS A 213 2.19 16.02 -6.68
C LYS A 213 3.46 15.53 -6.00
N LYS A 214 3.36 14.45 -5.21
CA LYS A 214 4.51 13.78 -4.62
C LYS A 214 5.49 13.40 -5.74
N GLN A 215 6.67 14.01 -5.76
CA GLN A 215 7.73 13.78 -6.73
C GLN A 215 9.06 13.64 -6.01
N VAL A 216 9.77 12.55 -6.30
CA VAL A 216 11.15 12.34 -5.85
C VAL A 216 12.07 13.11 -6.80
N LEU A 217 12.83 14.07 -6.27
CA LEU A 217 13.73 14.92 -7.06
C LEU A 217 15.14 14.36 -7.22
N GLY A 218 15.58 13.49 -6.30
CA GLY A 218 16.92 12.93 -6.30
C GLY A 218 17.49 12.81 -4.89
N VAL A 219 18.80 12.65 -4.78
CA VAL A 219 19.52 12.55 -3.50
C VAL A 219 19.41 13.85 -2.68
N ARG A 220 19.35 13.72 -1.34
CA ARG A 220 19.39 14.85 -0.41
C ARG A 220 20.66 15.69 -0.62
N PRO A 221 20.56 17.03 -0.77
CA PRO A 221 21.72 17.91 -0.91
C PRO A 221 22.73 17.79 0.24
N GLU A 222 22.26 17.49 1.46
CA GLU A 222 23.13 17.31 2.63
C GLU A 222 24.10 16.12 2.45
N LEU A 223 23.64 15.03 1.84
CA LEU A 223 24.50 13.88 1.55
C LEU A 223 25.51 14.19 0.45
N VAL A 224 25.11 14.98 -0.56
CA VAL A 224 26.01 15.42 -1.63
C VAL A 224 27.09 16.35 -1.08
N SER A 225 26.70 17.32 -0.23
CA SER A 225 27.64 18.23 0.41
C SER A 225 28.60 17.48 1.34
N GLU A 226 28.09 16.60 2.21
CA GLU A 226 28.94 15.80 3.11
C GLU A 226 29.94 14.93 2.34
N ALA A 227 29.50 14.26 1.27
CA ALA A 227 30.38 13.46 0.43
C ALA A 227 31.47 14.32 -0.22
N LEU A 228 31.09 15.45 -0.82
CA LEU A 228 32.03 16.35 -1.49
C LEU A 228 33.04 16.96 -0.52
N GLU A 229 32.59 17.41 0.66
CA GLU A 229 33.45 18.01 1.68
C GLU A 229 34.47 17.02 2.24
N ARG A 230 34.05 15.77 2.44
CA ARG A 230 34.90 14.74 3.04
C ARG A 230 35.85 14.07 2.05
N THR A 231 35.36 13.77 0.85
CA THR A 231 36.10 12.93 -0.12
C THR A 231 36.66 13.73 -1.29
N GLY A 232 36.16 14.94 -1.54
CA GLY A 232 36.42 15.69 -2.78
C GLY A 232 35.74 15.09 -4.02
N ALA A 233 34.95 14.03 -3.88
CA ALA A 233 34.30 13.32 -4.98
C ALA A 233 32.82 13.67 -5.12
N GLN A 234 32.31 13.57 -6.35
CA GLN A 234 30.88 13.69 -6.62
C GLN A 234 30.15 12.38 -6.28
N PHE A 235 28.96 12.53 -5.71
CA PHE A 235 28.12 11.44 -5.26
C PHE A 235 26.81 11.41 -6.07
N MET A 236 26.41 10.21 -6.51
CA MET A 236 25.10 9.96 -7.09
C MET A 236 24.41 8.79 -6.37
N LEU A 237 23.11 8.92 -6.16
CA LEU A 237 22.26 7.86 -5.63
C LEU A 237 21.41 7.29 -6.77
N LEU A 238 21.43 5.97 -6.95
CA LEU A 238 20.55 5.26 -7.87
C LEU A 238 19.72 4.21 -7.13
N ASP A 239 18.52 3.94 -7.61
CA ASP A 239 17.87 2.66 -7.29
C ASP A 239 18.40 1.55 -8.21
N PRO A 240 18.24 0.27 -7.80
CA PRO A 240 18.57 -0.88 -8.61
C PRO A 240 17.97 -0.84 -10.02
N ARG A 241 16.74 -0.35 -10.20
CA ARG A 241 16.11 -0.28 -11.53
C ARG A 241 16.89 0.64 -12.45
N ASP A 242 17.18 1.87 -12.01
CA ASP A 242 17.96 2.82 -12.79
C ASP A 242 19.40 2.34 -13.02
N PHE A 243 20.01 1.71 -12.02
CA PHE A 243 21.32 1.09 -12.15
C PHE A 243 21.34 0.05 -13.28
N TYR A 244 20.45 -0.94 -13.25
CA TYR A 244 20.43 -1.97 -14.30
C TYR A 244 20.02 -1.40 -15.66
N ARG A 245 19.13 -0.40 -15.70
CA ARG A 245 18.79 0.31 -16.95
C ARG A 245 20.01 0.95 -17.59
N LEU A 246 20.83 1.67 -16.81
CA LEU A 246 22.07 2.29 -17.28
C LEU A 246 23.12 1.25 -17.67
N MET A 247 23.19 0.12 -16.96
CA MET A 247 24.09 -0.97 -17.31
C MET A 247 23.85 -1.53 -18.71
N ASN A 248 22.61 -1.52 -19.21
CA ASN A 248 22.30 -1.92 -20.59
C ASN A 248 22.79 -0.92 -21.64
N GLY A 249 22.98 0.35 -21.26
CA GLY A 249 23.62 1.32 -22.14
C GLY A 249 25.13 1.08 -22.25
N ILE A 250 25.74 0.52 -21.21
CA ILE A 250 27.18 0.29 -21.10
C ILE A 250 27.57 -1.09 -21.67
N ARG A 251 26.71 -2.09 -21.49
CA ARG A 251 26.85 -3.45 -21.99
C ARG A 251 25.75 -3.68 -23.02
N SER A 252 26.08 -4.12 -24.23
CA SER A 252 25.11 -4.56 -25.24
C SER A 252 24.42 -5.86 -24.82
N VAL A 253 23.65 -5.79 -23.73
CA VAL A 253 22.71 -6.82 -23.31
C VAL A 253 21.49 -6.69 -24.23
N ASP A 254 20.90 -7.82 -24.58
CA ASP A 254 19.62 -7.85 -25.27
C ASP A 254 18.57 -7.00 -24.53
N ALA A 255 17.98 -6.02 -25.22
CA ALA A 255 17.06 -5.03 -24.65
C ALA A 255 15.81 -5.65 -24.02
N ASP A 256 15.46 -6.88 -24.42
CA ASP A 256 14.34 -7.63 -23.86
C ASP A 256 14.67 -8.21 -22.48
N SER A 257 15.89 -8.73 -22.30
CA SER A 257 16.39 -9.24 -21.01
C SER A 257 16.46 -8.13 -19.96
N SER A 258 16.89 -6.95 -20.39
CA SER A 258 16.94 -5.71 -19.61
C SER A 258 15.58 -5.26 -19.08
N ARG A 259 14.57 -5.20 -19.97
CA ARG A 259 13.20 -4.84 -19.60
C ARG A 259 12.60 -5.86 -18.63
N SER A 260 12.88 -7.15 -18.84
CA SER A 260 12.45 -8.21 -17.94
C SER A 260 13.03 -8.06 -16.53
N LEU A 261 14.32 -7.72 -16.40
CA LEU A 261 14.94 -7.47 -15.10
C LEU A 261 14.36 -6.24 -14.41
N SER A 262 14.21 -5.12 -15.13
CA SER A 262 13.60 -3.91 -14.56
C SER A 262 12.18 -4.17 -14.07
N SER A 263 11.36 -4.90 -14.85
CA SER A 263 9.99 -5.26 -14.46
C SER A 263 9.97 -6.19 -13.24
N ALA A 264 10.86 -7.19 -13.17
CA ALA A 264 10.94 -8.09 -12.01
C ALA A 264 11.31 -7.33 -10.72
N LEU A 265 12.24 -6.37 -10.81
CA LEU A 265 12.61 -5.52 -9.67
C LEU A 265 11.50 -4.55 -9.27
N GLU A 266 10.73 -4.03 -10.24
CA GLU A 266 9.55 -3.21 -9.99
C GLU A 266 8.49 -4.01 -9.26
N THR A 267 8.19 -5.25 -9.67
CA THR A 267 7.25 -6.12 -8.94
C THR A 267 7.71 -6.42 -7.52
N VAL A 268 9.01 -6.64 -7.28
CA VAL A 268 9.52 -6.87 -5.91
C VAL A 268 9.46 -5.59 -5.07
N SER A 269 9.80 -4.44 -5.66
CA SER A 269 9.68 -3.15 -4.98
C SER A 269 8.22 -2.81 -4.67
N GLU A 270 7.32 -3.02 -5.64
CA GLU A 270 5.88 -2.85 -5.50
C GLU A 270 5.32 -3.78 -4.43
N ASN A 271 5.70 -5.07 -4.43
CA ASN A 271 5.25 -6.03 -3.43
C ASN A 271 5.72 -5.66 -2.02
N ARG A 272 6.93 -5.11 -1.85
CA ARG A 272 7.37 -4.58 -0.55
C ARG A 272 6.67 -3.29 -0.14
N THR A 273 6.30 -2.44 -1.11
CA THR A 273 5.40 -1.31 -0.82
C THR A 273 3.95 -1.75 -0.61
N ARG A 274 3.53 -2.92 -1.12
CA ARG A 274 2.22 -3.55 -0.94
C ARG A 274 2.14 -4.46 0.30
N ASP A 275 3.27 -4.79 0.93
CA ASP A 275 3.29 -5.28 2.31
C ASP A 275 2.81 -4.20 3.28
N ALA A 276 2.78 -2.92 2.85
CA ALA A 276 1.81 -1.99 3.38
C ALA A 276 0.45 -2.29 2.73
N GLY A 277 -0.44 -2.93 3.47
CA GLY A 277 -1.79 -3.22 3.02
C GLY A 277 -2.49 -1.98 2.49
N GLU A 278 -3.37 -2.15 1.50
CA GLU A 278 -4.24 -1.07 1.03
C GLU A 278 -5.63 -1.23 1.65
N TRP A 279 -6.22 -0.11 2.09
CA TRP A 279 -7.62 -0.09 2.47
C TRP A 279 -8.51 -0.41 1.27
N THR A 280 -9.42 -1.36 1.43
CA THR A 280 -10.49 -1.59 0.47
C THR A 280 -11.74 -0.79 0.88
N SER A 281 -12.59 -0.45 -0.08
CA SER A 281 -13.87 0.21 0.22
C SER A 281 -14.73 -0.64 1.18
N ALA A 282 -14.73 -1.96 1.03
CA ALA A 282 -15.44 -2.86 1.93
C ALA A 282 -14.91 -2.80 3.37
N ALA A 283 -13.58 -2.83 3.56
CA ALA A 283 -12.97 -2.73 4.89
C ALA A 283 -13.17 -1.34 5.51
N TYR A 284 -13.16 -0.27 4.71
CA TYR A 284 -13.49 1.09 5.17
C TYR A 284 -14.93 1.17 5.73
N HIS A 285 -15.90 0.66 4.99
CA HIS A 285 -17.30 0.62 5.44
C HIS A 285 -17.49 -0.25 6.68
N GLN A 286 -16.81 -1.40 6.72
CA GLN A 286 -16.85 -2.30 7.87
C GLN A 286 -16.22 -1.66 9.11
N LEU A 287 -15.10 -0.94 8.97
CA LEU A 287 -14.48 -0.17 10.05
C LEU A 287 -15.47 0.83 10.66
N LEU A 288 -16.15 1.62 9.82
CA LEU A 288 -17.14 2.61 10.29
C LEU A 288 -18.33 1.94 10.99
N ALA A 289 -18.80 0.81 10.45
CA ALA A 289 -19.88 0.03 11.04
C ALA A 289 -19.49 -0.57 12.39
N ASP A 290 -18.29 -1.16 12.49
CA ASP A 290 -17.75 -1.76 13.70
C ASP A 290 -17.57 -0.71 14.80
N LEU A 291 -16.99 0.45 14.47
CA LEU A 291 -16.85 1.56 15.41
C LEU A 291 -18.20 2.04 15.94
N ARG A 292 -19.21 2.19 15.08
CA ARG A 292 -20.56 2.59 15.51
C ARG A 292 -21.21 1.54 16.41
N ARG A 293 -21.11 0.27 16.04
CA ARG A 293 -21.65 -0.86 16.81
C ARG A 293 -21.02 -0.95 18.20
N ASP A 294 -19.72 -0.72 18.29
CA ASP A 294 -18.94 -0.92 19.52
C ASP A 294 -18.94 0.33 20.42
N GLY A 295 -19.78 1.33 20.12
CA GLY A 295 -19.97 2.52 20.96
C GLY A 295 -18.98 3.66 20.69
N TYR A 296 -18.25 3.61 19.57
CA TYR A 296 -17.27 4.59 19.13
C TYR A 296 -17.77 5.42 17.94
N ALA A 297 -19.06 5.79 17.97
CA ALA A 297 -19.71 6.57 16.91
C ALA A 297 -18.98 7.90 16.63
N THR A 298 -18.51 8.59 17.67
CA THR A 298 -17.72 9.83 17.51
C THR A 298 -16.46 9.64 16.67
N GLN A 299 -15.74 8.53 16.83
CA GLN A 299 -14.56 8.23 16.02
C GLN A 299 -14.95 7.92 14.57
N ALA A 300 -16.01 7.16 14.36
CA ALA A 300 -16.53 6.87 13.03
C ALA A 300 -16.94 8.17 12.30
N ASP A 301 -17.60 9.09 13.00
CA ASP A 301 -18.08 10.35 12.43
C ASP A 301 -16.91 11.31 12.12
N VAL A 302 -15.87 11.32 12.95
CA VAL A 302 -14.64 12.07 12.66
C VAL A 302 -13.88 11.51 11.45
N ILE A 303 -13.79 10.18 11.33
CA ILE A 303 -13.18 9.52 10.15
C ILE A 303 -13.99 9.86 8.89
N ALA A 304 -15.31 9.77 8.96
CA ALA A 304 -16.19 10.07 7.83
C ALA A 304 -16.12 11.55 7.42
N LEU A 305 -16.08 12.48 8.40
CA LEU A 305 -15.90 13.90 8.11
C LEU A 305 -14.57 14.15 7.42
N ALA A 306 -13.46 13.69 7.99
CA ALA A 306 -12.12 13.87 7.41
C ALA A 306 -12.05 13.31 5.99
N ALA A 307 -12.62 12.12 5.76
CA ALA A 307 -12.71 11.52 4.43
C ALA A 307 -13.49 12.42 3.45
N ALA A 308 -14.62 12.99 3.87
CA ALA A 308 -15.44 13.87 3.05
C ALA A 308 -14.81 15.27 2.81
N THR A 309 -13.95 15.76 3.71
CA THR A 309 -13.38 17.11 3.66
C THR A 309 -11.94 17.17 3.16
N GLY A 310 -11.47 16.11 2.50
CA GLY A 310 -10.16 16.08 1.83
C GLY A 310 -9.00 15.59 2.70
N GLY A 311 -9.29 14.77 3.71
CA GLY A 311 -8.30 13.94 4.42
C GLY A 311 -7.97 14.37 5.85
N LEU A 312 -8.47 15.52 6.33
CA LEU A 312 -8.10 16.09 7.63
C LEU A 312 -9.34 16.52 8.43
N ALA A 313 -9.48 15.98 9.64
CA ALA A 313 -10.39 16.53 10.66
C ALA A 313 -9.59 17.42 11.63
N ARG A 314 -9.89 18.72 11.61
CA ARG A 314 -9.25 19.69 12.50
C ARG A 314 -9.77 19.54 13.91
N ARG A 315 -8.93 19.95 14.88
CA ARG A 315 -9.26 19.91 16.30
C ARG A 315 -10.59 20.59 16.62
N ALA A 316 -10.91 21.74 16.03
CA ALA A 316 -12.18 22.42 16.29
C ALA A 316 -13.40 21.58 15.86
N GLU A 317 -13.34 20.97 14.67
CA GLU A 317 -14.40 20.14 14.10
C GLU A 317 -14.61 18.86 14.93
N ILE A 318 -13.52 18.26 15.44
CA ILE A 318 -13.59 17.10 16.33
C ILE A 318 -14.33 17.44 17.63
N TYR A 319 -14.14 18.64 18.18
CA TYR A 319 -14.75 19.04 19.45
C TYR A 319 -16.24 19.30 19.28
N GLU A 320 -16.61 19.89 18.15
CA GLU A 320 -18.00 20.10 17.76
C GLU A 320 -18.73 18.77 17.58
N ILE A 321 -18.16 17.82 16.82
CA ILE A 321 -18.73 16.48 16.61
C ILE A 321 -18.84 15.71 17.93
N ALA A 322 -17.81 15.80 18.78
CA ALA A 322 -17.73 15.02 20.00
C ALA A 322 -18.48 15.65 21.20
N GLY A 323 -18.95 16.89 21.07
CA GLY A 323 -19.52 17.66 22.18
C GLY A 323 -18.53 17.87 23.32
N TYR A 324 -17.24 18.02 23.01
CA TYR A 324 -16.18 18.14 24.01
C TYR A 324 -15.99 19.59 24.44
N ALA A 325 -15.69 19.81 25.73
CA ALA A 325 -15.20 21.10 26.20
C ALA A 325 -13.80 21.37 25.63
N ASP A 326 -13.49 22.63 25.30
CA ASP A 326 -12.25 23.08 24.63
C ASP A 326 -10.94 22.67 25.33
N ASP A 327 -11.02 22.39 26.63
CA ASP A 327 -9.92 21.97 27.49
C ASP A 327 -9.70 20.45 27.54
N ARG A 328 -10.66 19.64 27.06
CA ARG A 328 -10.56 18.17 27.05
C ARG A 328 -9.32 17.74 26.25
N SER A 329 -8.74 16.60 26.60
CA SER A 329 -7.61 16.03 25.88
C SER A 329 -8.08 15.06 24.79
N LEU A 330 -7.44 15.10 23.61
CA LEU A 330 -7.60 14.09 22.55
C LEU A 330 -6.60 12.93 22.70
N ARG A 331 -5.90 12.82 23.84
CA ARG A 331 -5.03 11.66 24.09
C ARG A 331 -5.84 10.37 23.98
N ARG A 332 -5.30 9.41 23.22
CA ARG A 332 -5.91 8.10 22.94
C ARG A 332 -7.22 8.15 22.15
N PHE A 333 -7.57 9.29 21.55
CA PHE A 333 -8.79 9.42 20.75
C PHE A 333 -8.81 8.45 19.56
N SER A 334 -7.66 8.18 18.95
CA SER A 334 -7.48 7.25 17.82
C SER A 334 -7.46 5.76 18.20
N MET A 335 -7.30 5.41 19.49
CA MET A 335 -7.12 4.02 19.92
C MET A 335 -8.27 3.08 19.53
N PRO A 336 -9.56 3.48 19.58
CA PRO A 336 -10.64 2.61 19.13
C PRO A 336 -10.55 2.27 17.64
N ALA A 337 -10.20 3.24 16.80
CA ALA A 337 -10.03 3.03 15.36
C ALA A 337 -8.82 2.14 15.05
N GLN A 338 -7.72 2.29 15.79
CA GLN A 338 -6.57 1.40 15.68
C GLN A 338 -6.93 -0.05 16.04
N ARG A 339 -7.68 -0.25 17.13
CA ARG A 339 -8.14 -1.59 17.56
C ARG A 339 -9.08 -2.24 16.54
N ALA A 340 -10.02 -1.46 16.00
CA ALA A 340 -10.91 -1.96 14.96
C ALA A 340 -10.14 -2.34 13.68
N THR A 341 -9.09 -1.59 13.33
CA THR A 341 -8.20 -1.93 12.21
C THR A 341 -7.49 -3.27 12.45
N ILE A 342 -6.94 -3.49 13.65
CA ILE A 342 -6.31 -4.77 14.00
C ILE A 342 -7.32 -5.93 13.92
N ALA A 343 -8.56 -5.73 14.37
CA ALA A 343 -9.60 -6.75 14.27
C ALA A 343 -9.97 -7.09 12.81
N LEU A 344 -9.93 -6.11 11.90
CA LEU A 344 -10.13 -6.34 10.46
C LEU A 344 -8.97 -7.14 9.84
N ILE A 345 -7.74 -6.91 10.30
CA ILE A 345 -6.57 -7.69 9.89
C ILE A 345 -6.69 -9.13 10.41
N ASP A 346 -6.99 -9.30 11.70
CA ASP A 346 -7.11 -10.62 12.34
C ASP A 346 -8.24 -11.47 11.73
N SER A 347 -9.32 -10.84 11.26
CA SER A 347 -10.43 -11.53 10.58
C SER A 347 -10.18 -11.81 9.10
N GLY A 348 -9.07 -11.32 8.54
CA GLY A 348 -8.73 -11.44 7.12
C GLY A 348 -9.52 -10.52 6.19
N ALA A 349 -10.33 -9.60 6.74
CA ALA A 349 -11.05 -8.57 5.98
C ALA A 349 -10.11 -7.48 5.44
N LEU A 350 -8.91 -7.37 6.02
CA LEU A 350 -7.83 -6.49 5.60
C LEU A 350 -6.52 -7.28 5.63
N GLN A 351 -5.63 -7.06 4.66
CA GLN A 351 -4.36 -7.78 4.54
C GLN A 351 -3.20 -6.79 4.47
N GLY A 352 -2.04 -7.15 5.04
CA GLY A 352 -0.84 -6.32 5.09
C GLY A 352 -0.87 -5.23 6.18
N GLU A 353 0.21 -4.45 6.27
CA GLU A 353 0.31 -3.30 7.19
C GLU A 353 -0.40 -2.07 6.62
N VAL A 354 -1.65 -1.82 7.02
CA VAL A 354 -2.39 -0.63 6.57
C VAL A 354 -2.10 0.61 7.44
N PRO A 355 -2.14 1.83 6.89
CA PRO A 355 -2.16 3.05 7.68
C PRO A 355 -3.35 3.09 8.62
N PHE A 356 -3.16 3.57 9.86
CA PHE A 356 -4.25 3.67 10.81
C PHE A 356 -5.27 4.75 10.42
N PRO A 357 -6.57 4.55 10.70
CA PRO A 357 -7.64 5.48 10.30
C PRO A 357 -7.60 6.89 10.90
N LEU A 358 -6.78 7.13 11.93
CA LEU A 358 -6.70 8.42 12.64
C LEU A 358 -5.26 8.66 13.10
N GLU A 359 -4.47 9.31 12.26
CA GLU A 359 -3.10 9.69 12.57
C GLU A 359 -3.02 11.14 13.07
N ALA A 360 -2.34 11.37 14.19
CA ALA A 360 -2.35 12.68 14.85
C ALA A 360 -1.38 13.64 14.17
N VAL A 361 -1.88 14.82 13.77
CA VAL A 361 -1.07 15.89 13.16
C VAL A 361 -0.62 16.89 14.23
N TYR A 362 0.61 17.39 14.10
CA TYR A 362 1.22 18.37 15.01
C TYR A 362 1.94 19.49 14.24
N GLU A 363 1.67 20.76 14.59
CA GLU A 363 2.42 21.93 14.10
C GLU A 363 3.59 22.32 15.04
N GLY A 364 4.12 21.36 15.80
CA GLY A 364 5.22 21.57 16.76
C GLY A 364 5.04 20.81 18.08
N PRO A 365 5.88 21.04 19.09
CA PRO A 365 5.71 20.45 20.42
C PRO A 365 4.45 21.01 21.10
N GLY A 366 3.39 20.20 21.23
CA GLY A 366 2.14 20.68 21.83
C GLY A 366 0.90 19.81 21.59
N LYS A 367 -0.27 20.46 21.58
CA LYS A 367 -1.57 19.83 21.31
C LYS A 367 -1.66 19.46 19.83
N THR A 368 -2.29 18.33 19.52
CA THR A 368 -2.57 17.93 18.13
C THR A 368 -3.48 18.96 17.45
N VAL A 369 -3.20 19.29 16.19
CA VAL A 369 -4.00 20.20 15.37
C VAL A 369 -5.20 19.50 14.71
N GLY A 370 -5.20 18.17 14.68
CA GLY A 370 -6.25 17.35 14.07
C GLY A 370 -5.80 15.90 13.84
N TYR A 371 -6.66 15.13 13.18
CA TYR A 371 -6.35 13.79 12.72
C TYR A 371 -6.47 13.69 11.20
N GLU A 372 -5.48 13.06 10.57
CA GLU A 372 -5.52 12.69 9.15
C GLU A 372 -6.05 11.26 8.99
N VAL A 373 -6.75 11.04 7.87
CA VAL A 373 -7.23 9.73 7.42
C VAL A 373 -6.46 9.29 6.16
N PRO A 374 -6.40 7.99 5.85
CA PRO A 374 -5.79 7.51 4.61
C PRO A 374 -6.42 8.12 3.35
N ASP A 375 -5.62 8.39 2.32
CA ASP A 375 -6.06 8.99 1.04
C ASP A 375 -7.15 8.14 0.34
N GLU A 376 -7.12 6.83 0.56
CA GLU A 376 -8.14 5.88 0.11
C GLU A 376 -9.52 6.25 0.62
N PHE A 377 -9.65 6.70 1.87
CA PHE A 377 -10.94 7.02 2.48
C PHE A 377 -11.59 8.21 1.81
N VAL A 378 -10.80 9.20 1.39
CA VAL A 378 -11.28 10.35 0.63
C VAL A 378 -11.88 9.90 -0.71
N ARG A 379 -11.21 8.95 -1.38
CA ARG A 379 -11.72 8.37 -2.64
C ARG A 379 -13.00 7.57 -2.43
N PHE A 380 -13.09 6.79 -1.35
CA PHE A 380 -14.28 6.01 -1.03
C PHE A 380 -15.46 6.91 -0.69
N ALA A 381 -15.28 7.89 0.21
CA ALA A 381 -16.32 8.84 0.56
C ALA A 381 -16.82 9.66 -0.65
N ALA A 382 -15.93 10.04 -1.58
CA ALA A 382 -16.32 10.71 -2.81
C ALA A 382 -17.15 9.80 -3.74
N ALA A 383 -16.82 8.50 -3.82
CA ALA A 383 -17.59 7.52 -4.57
C ALA A 383 -18.97 7.26 -3.94
N ASP A 384 -19.05 7.22 -2.60
CA ASP A 384 -20.30 7.07 -1.87
C ASP A 384 -21.22 8.28 -2.11
N GLN A 385 -20.68 9.50 -2.07
CA GLN A 385 -21.43 10.72 -2.39
C GLN A 385 -21.88 10.77 -3.85
N ALA A 386 -21.06 10.31 -4.79
CA ALA A 386 -21.44 10.21 -6.20
C ALA A 386 -22.57 9.18 -6.43
N SER A 387 -22.56 8.07 -5.67
CA SER A 387 -23.64 7.07 -5.68
C SER A 387 -24.93 7.62 -5.05
N GLU A 388 -24.84 8.36 -3.94
CA GLU A 388 -25.98 9.02 -3.29
C GLU A 388 -26.61 10.13 -4.16
N THR A 389 -25.82 10.81 -5.00
CA THR A 389 -26.33 11.85 -5.93
C THR A 389 -27.18 11.26 -7.06
N THR A 390 -27.24 9.93 -7.20
CA THR A 390 -28.05 9.23 -8.23
C THR A 390 -29.39 8.72 -7.66
N GLN A 391 -29.63 8.82 -6.35
CA GLN A 391 -30.87 8.36 -5.71
C GLN A 391 -31.75 9.53 -5.26
N HIS A 392 -33.05 9.42 -5.47
CA HIS A 392 -34.00 10.42 -5.01
C HIS A 392 -33.97 10.49 -3.47
N THR A 393 -34.12 11.70 -2.91
CA THR A 393 -34.39 11.84 -1.47
C THR A 393 -35.69 11.13 -1.11
N TRP A 394 -35.90 10.78 0.18
CA TRP A 394 -37.14 10.13 0.63
C TRP A 394 -38.42 10.88 0.19
N ILE A 395 -38.37 12.22 0.13
CA ILE A 395 -39.51 13.04 -0.29
C ILE A 395 -39.67 13.05 -1.81
N GLU A 396 -38.58 13.13 -2.57
CA GLU A 396 -38.64 13.08 -4.03
C GLU A 396 -39.10 11.71 -4.52
N ALA A 397 -38.61 10.62 -3.91
CA ALA A 397 -39.05 9.27 -4.19
C ALA A 397 -40.53 9.09 -3.85
N ALA A 398 -40.97 9.55 -2.67
CA ALA A 398 -42.37 9.51 -2.28
C ALA A 398 -43.26 10.36 -3.20
N ARG A 399 -42.78 11.53 -3.64
CA ARG A 399 -43.50 12.40 -4.58
C ARG A 399 -43.69 11.74 -5.93
N GLN A 400 -42.65 11.08 -6.44
CA GLN A 400 -42.73 10.38 -7.71
C GLN A 400 -43.70 9.20 -7.64
N VAL A 401 -43.63 8.37 -6.58
CA VAL A 401 -44.58 7.27 -6.35
C VAL A 401 -46.01 7.76 -6.21
N ALA A 402 -46.25 8.79 -5.39
CA ALA A 402 -47.59 9.30 -5.16
C ALA A 402 -48.14 10.12 -6.34
N GLY A 403 -47.27 10.58 -7.25
CA GLY A 403 -47.63 11.34 -8.44
C GLY A 403 -48.41 10.53 -9.48
N ASP A 404 -48.21 9.21 -9.52
CA ASP A 404 -48.92 8.31 -10.43
C ASP A 404 -50.40 8.10 -10.02
N GLU A 405 -50.73 8.30 -8.74
CA GLU A 405 -52.08 8.18 -8.19
C GLU A 405 -52.41 9.38 -7.26
N PRO A 406 -52.63 10.59 -7.82
CA PRO A 406 -52.66 11.83 -7.03
C PRO A 406 -53.87 11.96 -6.07
N GLU A 407 -54.96 11.25 -6.36
CA GLU A 407 -56.16 11.23 -5.51
C GLU A 407 -56.06 10.20 -4.37
N ARG A 408 -55.05 9.32 -4.39
CA ARG A 408 -54.90 8.26 -3.39
C ARG A 408 -54.29 8.81 -2.10
N VAL A 409 -54.85 8.36 -0.97
CA VAL A 409 -54.25 8.55 0.34
C VAL A 409 -53.35 7.36 0.62
N TRP A 410 -52.05 7.63 0.75
CA TRP A 410 -51.02 6.63 1.00
C TRP A 410 -50.68 6.55 2.50
N THR A 411 -50.53 5.34 3.02
CA THR A 411 -49.83 5.15 4.30
C THR A 411 -48.31 5.21 4.10
N VAL A 412 -47.58 5.48 5.18
CA VAL A 412 -46.10 5.51 5.13
C VAL A 412 -45.54 4.16 4.70
N ASP A 413 -46.14 3.06 5.18
CA ASP A 413 -45.67 1.71 4.89
C ASP A 413 -45.90 1.35 3.41
N GLU A 414 -47.01 1.79 2.81
CA GLU A 414 -47.26 1.65 1.37
C GLU A 414 -46.29 2.49 0.52
N LEU A 415 -45.95 3.71 0.94
CA LEU A 415 -44.96 4.53 0.25
C LEU A 415 -43.58 3.90 0.30
N VAL A 416 -43.14 3.42 1.45
CA VAL A 416 -41.84 2.73 1.59
C VAL A 416 -41.79 1.48 0.72
N ALA A 417 -42.84 0.65 0.75
CA ALA A 417 -42.92 -0.55 -0.09
C ALA A 417 -42.87 -0.23 -1.59
N SER A 418 -43.52 0.86 -2.01
CA SER A 418 -43.56 1.28 -3.42
C SER A 418 -42.26 1.94 -3.87
N ILE A 419 -41.60 2.72 -3.00
CA ILE A 419 -40.25 3.26 -3.24
C ILE A 419 -39.25 2.11 -3.43
N ALA A 420 -39.35 1.06 -2.61
CA ALA A 420 -38.53 -0.14 -2.74
C ALA A 420 -38.78 -0.87 -4.06
N ALA A 421 -40.05 -1.02 -4.45
CA ALA A 421 -40.43 -1.73 -5.67
C ALA A 421 -40.07 -0.98 -6.97
N THR A 422 -39.90 0.33 -6.90
CA THR A 422 -39.57 1.19 -8.06
C THR A 422 -38.08 1.52 -8.14
N GLU A 423 -37.27 1.02 -7.20
CA GLU A 423 -35.82 1.26 -7.11
C GLU A 423 -35.43 2.76 -7.11
N LEU A 424 -36.37 3.66 -6.79
CA LEU A 424 -36.13 5.11 -6.79
C LEU A 424 -35.16 5.56 -5.69
N ARG A 425 -35.03 4.73 -4.66
CA ARG A 425 -34.12 4.88 -3.53
C ARG A 425 -33.83 3.53 -2.89
N ASP A 426 -32.59 3.32 -2.46
CA ASP A 426 -32.24 2.15 -1.66
C ASP A 426 -32.82 2.27 -0.23
N ILE A 427 -33.80 1.43 0.07
CA ILE A 427 -34.45 1.41 1.39
C ILE A 427 -33.55 0.78 2.47
N SER A 428 -32.54 0.00 2.11
CA SER A 428 -31.57 -0.58 3.04
C SER A 428 -30.61 0.47 3.62
N SER A 429 -30.57 1.66 3.00
CA SER A 429 -29.81 2.83 3.48
C SER A 429 -30.34 3.41 4.81
N ALA A 430 -31.50 2.97 5.30
CA ALA A 430 -32.09 3.43 6.56
C ALA A 430 -32.44 2.25 7.48
N GLN A 431 -31.98 2.28 8.73
CA GLN A 431 -32.26 1.23 9.72
C GLN A 431 -33.76 1.09 10.05
N THR A 432 -34.53 2.17 9.89
CA THR A 432 -36.00 2.20 9.99
C THR A 432 -36.60 3.09 8.90
N PRO A 433 -36.79 2.57 7.67
CA PRO A 433 -37.27 3.33 6.51
C PRO A 433 -38.57 4.11 6.75
N GLU A 434 -39.54 3.47 7.41
CA GLU A 434 -40.86 4.04 7.69
C GLU A 434 -40.78 5.16 8.72
N ALA A 435 -39.91 5.04 9.73
CA ALA A 435 -39.69 6.11 10.70
C ALA A 435 -38.99 7.31 10.04
N THR A 436 -38.06 7.05 9.12
CA THR A 436 -37.31 8.06 8.38
C THR A 436 -38.21 8.83 7.42
N LEU A 437 -39.00 8.13 6.59
CA LEU A 437 -39.96 8.77 5.68
C LEU A 437 -41.04 9.54 6.45
N ARG A 438 -41.54 9.00 7.56
CA ARG A 438 -42.54 9.68 8.41
C ARG A 438 -42.01 10.98 9.01
N ARG A 439 -40.74 11.01 9.41
CA ARG A 439 -40.07 12.22 9.89
C ARG A 439 -39.96 13.26 8.79
N ASP A 440 -39.51 12.84 7.61
CA ASP A 440 -39.23 13.74 6.49
C ASP A 440 -40.54 14.33 5.90
N LEU A 441 -41.61 13.53 5.77
CA LEU A 441 -42.95 14.03 5.39
C LEU A 441 -43.49 15.08 6.36
N ARG A 442 -43.24 14.94 7.66
CA ARG A 442 -43.67 15.92 8.68
C ARG A 442 -42.85 17.21 8.66
N LEU A 443 -41.54 17.11 8.50
CA LEU A 443 -40.64 18.26 8.61
C LEU A 443 -40.52 19.06 7.30
N ARG A 444 -40.63 18.38 6.16
CA ARG A 444 -40.31 18.94 4.84
C ARG A 444 -41.33 18.61 3.76
N GLY A 445 -42.30 17.73 4.04
CA GLY A 445 -43.33 17.32 3.07
C GLY A 445 -44.56 18.22 3.00
N GLY A 446 -44.72 19.22 3.88
CA GLY A 446 -45.94 20.00 4.01
C GLY A 446 -46.35 20.83 2.77
N GLU A 447 -45.40 21.16 1.90
CA GLU A 447 -45.67 21.85 0.63
C GLU A 447 -46.08 20.89 -0.49
N LEU A 448 -45.68 19.62 -0.40
CA LEU A 448 -45.87 18.60 -1.44
C LEU A 448 -46.98 17.59 -1.09
N PHE A 449 -47.28 17.42 0.19
CA PHE A 449 -48.23 16.46 0.72
C PHE A 449 -49.22 17.11 1.69
N GLU A 450 -50.45 16.64 1.65
CA GLU A 450 -51.51 16.93 2.62
C GLU A 450 -51.70 15.70 3.50
N GLN A 451 -51.73 15.90 4.83
CA GLN A 451 -51.99 14.81 5.76
C GLN A 451 -53.51 14.61 5.91
N ILE A 452 -53.98 13.39 5.61
CA ILE A 452 -55.39 13.01 5.71
C ILE A 452 -55.50 11.83 6.68
N GLY A 453 -55.96 12.11 7.91
CA GLY A 453 -55.99 11.12 8.98
C GLY A 453 -54.57 10.61 9.33
N SER A 454 -54.37 9.29 9.22
CA SER A 454 -53.07 8.64 9.42
C SER A 454 -52.22 8.52 8.14
N GLY A 455 -52.73 8.97 6.99
CA GLY A 455 -52.06 8.89 5.69
C GLY A 455 -51.71 10.25 5.08
N PHE A 456 -51.09 10.21 3.90
CA PHE A 456 -50.61 11.36 3.14
C PHE A 456 -51.10 11.29 1.69
N ARG A 457 -51.54 12.42 1.14
CA ARG A 457 -51.92 12.58 -0.27
C ARG A 457 -51.07 13.66 -0.91
N ILE A 458 -50.62 13.48 -2.14
CA ILE A 458 -49.83 14.51 -2.85
C ILE A 458 -50.72 15.72 -3.13
N ARG A 459 -50.18 16.93 -2.98
CA ARG A 459 -50.87 18.17 -3.35
C ARG A 459 -50.74 18.36 -4.86
N MET A 460 -51.87 18.51 -5.53
CA MET A 460 -51.90 18.94 -6.93
C MET A 460 -51.46 20.40 -6.99
N LEU A 461 -50.31 20.67 -7.62
CA LEU A 461 -49.96 22.03 -8.02
C LEU A 461 -50.92 22.43 -9.14
N SER A 462 -51.70 23.49 -8.89
CA SER A 462 -52.59 24.12 -9.88
C SER A 462 -51.80 24.72 -11.04
#